data_AF-A0A359CDE8-F1
#
_entry.id   AF-A0A359CDE8-F1
#
_cell.length_a   1.000
_cell.length_b   1.000
_cell.length_c   1.000
_cell.angle_alpha   90.00
_cell.angle_beta   90.00
_cell.angle_gamma   90.00
#
_symmetry.space_group_name_H-M   'P 1'
#
loop_
_entity.id
_entity.type
_entity.pdbx_description
1 polymer ?
#
loop_
_entity_poly.entity_id
_entity_poly.type
_entity_poly.pdbx_seq_one_letter_code
_entity_poly.pdbx_strand_id
1 'polypeptide(L)' 'MIYPKDIGPILLWADVFPGATIVEAGIGWGALAIKLLEAIGPSGRLVSYEVREDFAESG' A
#
# COMPACT_ATOMS: atom_id res chain seq x y z
N MET A 1 -1.46 -6.28 -11.31
CA MET A 1 -1.07 -7.03 -10.10
C MET A 1 0.39 -6.71 -9.82
N ILE A 2 0.73 -6.31 -8.58
CA ILE A 2 2.11 -6.00 -8.17
C ILE A 2 2.75 -7.26 -7.59
N TYR A 3 3.97 -7.60 -8.01
CA TYR A 3 4.66 -8.83 -7.60
C TYR A 3 5.67 -8.57 -6.48
N PRO A 4 6.05 -9.60 -5.68
CA PRO A 4 7.04 -9.44 -4.60
C PRO A 4 8.36 -8.80 -5.04
N LYS A 5 8.82 -9.08 -6.26
CA LYS A 5 10.03 -8.47 -6.83
C LYS A 5 9.94 -6.95 -7.01
N ASP A 6 8.73 -6.42 -7.16
CA ASP A 6 8.49 -4.98 -7.37
C ASP A 6 8.22 -4.28 -6.03
N ILE A 7 7.66 -4.98 -5.04
CA ILE A 7 7.34 -4.44 -3.71
C ILE A 7 8.60 -3.96 -2.99
N GLY A 8 9.67 -4.77 -2.96
CA GLY A 8 10.91 -4.42 -2.27
C GLY A 8 11.49 -3.08 -2.74
N PRO A 9 11.73 -2.90 -4.06
CA PRO A 9 12.15 -1.63 -4.64
C PRO A 9 11.20 -0.46 -4.34
N ILE A 10 9.88 -0.66 -4.40
CA ILE A 10 8.91 0.40 -4.08
C ILE A 10 9.07 0.89 -2.64
N LEU A 11 9.14 -0.02 -1.66
CA LEU A 11 9.31 0.34 -0.25
C LEU A 11 10.64 1.09 -0.02
N LEU A 12 11.71 0.66 -0.69
CA LEU A 12 13.03 1.28 -0.60
C LEU A 12 13.03 2.68 -1.21
N TRP A 13 12.50 2.85 -2.42
CA TRP A 13 12.54 4.11 -3.15
C TRP A 13 11.56 5.15 -2.61
N ALA A 14 10.44 4.71 -2.04
CA ALA A 14 9.46 5.58 -1.41
C ALA A 14 9.83 5.96 0.04
N ASP A 15 10.98 5.50 0.54
CA ASP A 15 11.45 5.71 1.92
C ASP A 15 10.38 5.36 2.96
N VAL A 16 9.84 4.13 2.85
CA VAL A 16 8.79 3.67 3.76
C VAL A 16 9.40 3.28 5.11
N PHE A 17 8.88 3.88 6.19
CA PHE A 17 9.33 3.63 7.56
C PHE A 17 8.15 3.49 8.56
N PRO A 18 8.38 2.87 9.74
CA PRO A 18 7.36 2.74 10.77
C PRO A 18 6.81 4.10 11.25
N GLY A 19 5.48 4.23 11.32
CA GLY A 19 4.80 5.48 11.67
C GLY A 19 4.54 6.42 10.49
N ALA A 20 4.99 6.08 9.28
CA ALA A 20 4.75 6.90 8.09
C ALA A 20 3.25 7.01 7.77
N THR A 21 2.85 8.15 7.20
CA THR A 21 1.56 8.33 6.55
C THR A 21 1.77 8.23 5.04
N ILE A 22 1.15 7.25 4.40
CA ILE A 22 1.33 6.94 2.99
C ILE A 22 -0.01 7.09 2.26
N VAL A 23 0.04 7.63 1.04
CA VAL A 23 -1.09 7.63 0.12
C VAL A 23 -0.77 6.67 -1.03
N GLU A 24 -1.69 5.76 -1.32
CA GLU A 24 -1.65 4.97 -2.56
C GLU A 24 -2.89 5.26 -3.42
N ALA A 25 -2.72 5.20 -4.74
CA ALA A 25 -3.80 5.34 -5.71
C ALA A 25 -3.84 4.09 -6.59
N GLY A 26 -4.97 3.39 -6.55
CA GLY A 26 -5.18 2.05 -7.10
C GLY A 26 -4.90 0.97 -6.05
N ILE A 27 -5.93 0.55 -5.33
CA ILE A 27 -5.84 -0.54 -4.34
C ILE A 27 -5.67 -1.89 -5.08
N GLY A 28 -6.35 -2.02 -6.22
CA GLY A 28 -6.44 -3.26 -6.98
C GLY A 28 -6.87 -4.43 -6.10
N TRP A 29 -6.01 -5.44 -5.97
CA TRP A 29 -6.25 -6.62 -5.13
C TRP A 29 -5.62 -6.51 -3.73
N GLY A 30 -5.17 -5.32 -3.32
CA GLY A 30 -4.61 -5.04 -1.99
C GLY A 30 -3.19 -5.54 -1.73
N ALA A 31 -2.51 -6.15 -2.71
CA ALA A 31 -1.19 -6.76 -2.48
C ALA A 31 -0.12 -5.76 -2.01
N LEU A 32 -0.11 -4.54 -2.56
CA LEU A 32 0.79 -3.47 -2.11
C LEU A 32 0.31 -2.88 -0.78
N ALA A 33 -1.00 -2.61 -0.65
CA ALA A 33 -1.61 -2.08 0.57
C ALA A 33 -1.23 -2.88 1.81
N ILE A 34 -1.33 -4.21 1.75
CA ILE A 34 -0.95 -5.11 2.84
C ILE A 34 0.52 -4.92 3.23
N LYS A 35 1.42 -4.83 2.25
CA LYS A 35 2.86 -4.66 2.52
C LYS A 35 3.21 -3.27 3.02
N LEU A 36 2.49 -2.24 2.61
CA LEU A 36 2.61 -0.90 3.18
C LEU A 36 2.14 -0.89 4.65
N LEU A 37 0.99 -1.50 4.95
CA LEU A 37 0.49 -1.61 6.32
C LEU A 37 1.45 -2.37 7.24
N GLU A 38 2.02 -3.48 6.78
CA GLU A 38 3.06 -4.22 7.51
C GLU A 38 4.29 -3.34 7.78
N ALA A 39 4.75 -2.55 6.79
CA ALA A 39 5.97 -1.74 6.90
C ALA A 39 5.79 -0.49 7.79
N ILE A 40 4.65 0.19 7.70
CA ILE A 40 4.39 1.39 8.50
C ILE A 40 3.98 1.05 9.95
N GLY A 41 3.51 -0.17 10.21
CA GLY A 41 3.18 -0.64 11.54
C GLY A 41 1.99 0.08 12.20
N PRO A 42 1.74 -0.16 13.50
CA PRO A 42 0.50 0.22 14.18
C PRO A 42 0.31 1.72 14.41
N SER A 43 1.39 2.50 14.40
CA SER A 43 1.35 3.97 14.50
C SER A 43 1.29 4.65 13.13
N GLY A 44 1.44 3.89 12.05
CA GLY A 44 1.37 4.40 10.69
C GLY A 44 -0.05 4.53 10.18
N ARG A 45 -0.19 5.19 9.03
CA ARG A 45 -1.49 5.37 8.36
C ARG A 45 -1.34 5.17 6.87
N LEU A 46 -2.14 4.29 6.30
CA LEU A 46 -2.30 4.16 4.85
C LEU A 46 -3.62 4.82 4.44
N VAL A 47 -3.58 5.64 3.39
CA VAL A 47 -4.76 6.20 2.73
C VAL A 47 -4.77 5.66 1.30
N SER A 48 -5.67 4.71 1.04
CA SER A 48 -5.86 4.15 -0.29
C SER A 48 -7.00 4.86 -1.02
N TYR A 49 -6.80 5.16 -2.30
CA TYR A 49 -7.82 5.70 -3.18
C TYR A 49 -8.00 4.78 -4.38
N GLU A 50 -9.22 4.32 -4.63
CA GLU A 50 -9.56 3.47 -5.77
C GLU A 50 -10.76 4.06 -6.51
N VAL A 51 -10.63 4.14 -7.85
CA VAL A 51 -11.67 4.73 -8.72
C VAL A 51 -12.69 3.69 -9.16
N ARG A 52 -12.30 2.41 -9.12
CA ARG A 52 -13.14 1.27 -9.48
C ARG A 52 -13.87 0.75 -8.25
N GLU A 53 -15.19 0.98 -8.20
CA GLU A 53 -16.03 0.56 -7.07
C GLU A 53 -15.88 -0.93 -6.75
N ASP A 54 -15.77 -1.80 -7.77
CA ASP A 54 -15.61 -3.25 -7.57
C ASP A 54 -14.34 -3.63 -6.79
N PHE A 55 -13.27 -2.84 -6.93
CA PHE A 55 -12.05 -3.01 -6.13
C PHE A 55 -12.13 -2.29 -4.79
N ALA A 56 -12.76 -1.11 -4.75
CA ALA A 56 -12.92 -0.34 -3.52
C ALA A 56 -13.77 -1.06 -2.46
N GLU A 57 -14.79 -1.83 -2.88
CA GLU A 57 -15.61 -2.63 -1.96
C GLU A 57 -14.90 -3.89 -1.43
N SER A 58 -13.85 -4.33 -2.11
CA SER A 58 -13.17 -5.60 -1.83
C SER A 58 -11.95 -5.49 -0.92
N GLY A 59 -11.41 -4.27 -0.73
CA GLY A 59 -10.24 -3.97 0.09
C GLY A 59 -10.59 -3.37 1.44
#